data_AF-A0AAW0NII8-F1
#
_entry.id   AF-A0AAW0NII8-F1
#
_cell.length_a   1.000
_cell.length_b   1.000
_cell.length_c   1.000
_cell.angle_alpha   90.00
_cell.angle_beta   90.00
_cell.angle_gamma   90.00
#
_symmetry.space_group_name_H-M   'P 1'
#
loop_
_entity.id
_entity.type
_entity.pdbx_description
1 polymer ?
#
loop_
_entity_poly.entity_id
_entity_poly.type
_entity_poly.pdbx_seq_one_letter_code
_entity_poly.pdbx_strand_id
1 'polypeptide(L)'
;MTETFTVHQGQIKTTLIQTKTFPRPESLLFIDTDFRTLKLKADDSSGREHILTVKLKTKHPTEAPECAADVPVPLAFHWTPQTTLTQLHGQFLQLLQSLTEFWDVLDEIDLKTWVLEPEKPSRSDAMRRIAIGNNASIKVEVDPKHPKMLPECCLLGAEHVVTPLRDKLNANMHLWNPECSVLSNLCDALEIQFPSRPHTKKLFQHVVKKPHNSQSEQPDSARLYCPESLSVECGICYSFRLESRIPDQVCNDPRCGQPFHQDCLYQWLRALPSTRQSFNIVFGECPYCSKCFLKLLQFLITSVWETRLS
;
A
#
# COMPACT_ATOMS: atom_id res chain seq x y z
N MET A 1 -3.34 36.42 -9.27
CA MET A 1 -3.93 35.05 -9.23
C MET A 1 -5.33 35.04 -8.63
N THR A 2 -5.62 35.89 -7.64
CA THR A 2 -6.94 36.07 -7.03
C THR A 2 -7.99 36.69 -7.96
N GLU A 3 -7.62 37.68 -8.77
CA GLU A 3 -8.54 38.37 -9.69
C GLU A 3 -9.03 37.49 -10.86
N THR A 4 -8.16 36.65 -11.42
CA THR A 4 -8.54 35.64 -12.42
C THR A 4 -9.51 34.61 -11.85
N PHE A 5 -9.35 34.25 -10.57
CA PHE A 5 -10.26 33.35 -9.86
C PHE A 5 -11.65 33.98 -9.65
N THR A 6 -11.72 35.30 -9.38
CA THR A 6 -12.99 36.02 -9.20
C THR A 6 -13.74 36.21 -10.53
N VAL A 7 -13.01 36.45 -11.62
CA VAL A 7 -13.60 36.55 -12.98
C VAL A 7 -14.13 35.19 -13.44
N HIS A 8 -13.41 34.10 -13.18
CA HIS A 8 -13.92 32.75 -13.40
C HIS A 8 -15.14 32.44 -12.52
N GLN A 9 -15.17 32.84 -11.24
CA GLN A 9 -16.38 32.74 -10.39
C GLN A 9 -17.59 33.51 -10.93
N GLY A 10 -17.38 34.62 -11.65
CA GLY A 10 -18.43 35.38 -12.33
C GLY A 10 -19.02 34.68 -13.55
N GLN A 11 -18.20 34.00 -14.35
CA GLN A 11 -18.67 33.19 -15.51
C GLN A 11 -19.16 31.80 -15.13
N ILE A 12 -18.65 31.22 -14.03
CA ILE A 12 -19.15 30.00 -13.38
C ILE A 12 -20.64 30.13 -13.09
N LYS A 13 -21.10 31.31 -12.65
CA LYS A 13 -22.53 31.56 -12.46
C LYS A 13 -23.30 31.34 -13.77
N THR A 14 -22.93 31.95 -14.90
CA THR A 14 -23.78 31.94 -16.09
C THR A 14 -23.94 30.56 -16.76
N THR A 15 -22.98 29.65 -16.61
CA THR A 15 -23.06 28.28 -17.19
C THR A 15 -23.52 27.23 -16.16
N LEU A 16 -23.22 27.39 -14.86
CA LEU A 16 -23.67 26.50 -13.78
C LEU A 16 -24.95 27.00 -13.06
N ILE A 17 -25.58 28.09 -13.51
CA ILE A 17 -26.89 28.58 -13.04
C ILE A 17 -28.04 27.58 -13.29
N GLN A 18 -27.83 26.53 -14.10
CA GLN A 18 -28.80 25.43 -14.20
C GLN A 18 -28.71 24.42 -13.03
N THR A 19 -27.64 24.42 -12.24
CA THR A 19 -27.49 23.61 -11.01
C THR A 19 -27.65 24.51 -9.78
N LYS A 20 -28.88 24.62 -9.25
CA LYS A 20 -29.33 25.66 -8.31
C LYS A 20 -28.61 25.77 -6.94
N THR A 21 -27.59 24.98 -6.63
CA THR A 21 -26.73 25.15 -5.43
C THR A 21 -25.36 24.53 -5.67
N PHE A 22 -24.30 25.30 -5.47
CA PHE A 22 -22.91 24.85 -5.53
C PHE A 22 -22.41 24.50 -4.11
N PRO A 23 -21.50 23.53 -3.92
CA PRO A 23 -20.81 23.32 -2.65
C PRO A 23 -20.18 24.63 -2.13
N ARG A 24 -19.84 24.70 -0.83
CA ARG A 24 -19.23 25.92 -0.26
C ARG A 24 -18.07 26.40 -1.16
N PRO A 25 -17.95 27.69 -1.51
CA PRO A 25 -16.94 28.17 -2.47
C PRO A 25 -15.51 27.72 -2.14
N GLU A 26 -15.21 27.57 -0.85
CA GLU A 26 -13.92 27.10 -0.29
C GLU A 26 -13.60 25.64 -0.61
N SER A 27 -14.60 24.84 -0.99
CA SER A 27 -14.43 23.43 -1.37
C SER A 27 -14.00 23.24 -2.82
N LEU A 28 -14.09 24.24 -3.69
CA LEU A 28 -13.68 24.09 -5.09
C LEU A 28 -12.17 24.30 -5.25
N LEU A 29 -11.44 23.21 -5.50
CA LEU A 29 -10.00 23.28 -5.76
C LEU A 29 -9.68 23.58 -7.23
N PHE A 30 -10.49 23.05 -8.14
CA PHE A 30 -10.23 23.13 -9.56
C PHE A 30 -11.51 23.01 -10.38
N ILE A 31 -11.56 23.74 -11.49
CA ILE A 31 -12.52 23.55 -12.57
C ILE A 31 -11.79 23.72 -13.90
N ASP A 32 -12.08 22.86 -14.87
CA ASP A 32 -11.53 23.00 -16.21
C ASP A 32 -12.17 24.15 -17.00
N THR A 33 -11.57 24.50 -18.13
CA THR A 33 -12.04 25.60 -18.99
C THR A 33 -13.38 25.31 -19.65
N ASP A 34 -13.72 24.03 -19.82
CA ASP A 34 -14.96 23.58 -20.43
C ASP A 34 -16.10 23.41 -19.41
N PHE A 35 -15.83 23.67 -18.12
CA PHE A 35 -16.76 23.49 -17.00
C PHE A 35 -17.34 22.08 -16.89
N ARG A 36 -16.59 21.06 -17.32
CA ARG A 36 -16.98 19.65 -17.27
C ARG A 36 -16.31 18.91 -16.14
N THR A 37 -15.11 19.28 -15.76
CA THR A 37 -14.36 18.60 -14.69
C THR A 37 -14.19 19.52 -13.51
N LEU A 38 -14.67 19.08 -12.35
CA LEU A 38 -14.54 19.77 -11.08
C LEU A 38 -13.75 18.91 -10.10
N LYS A 39 -12.93 19.54 -9.25
CA LYS A 39 -12.35 18.88 -8.07
C LYS A 39 -12.79 19.59 -6.81
N LEU A 40 -13.44 18.84 -5.93
CA LEU A 40 -13.99 19.32 -4.68
C LEU A 40 -13.16 18.76 -3.52
N LYS A 41 -12.62 19.64 -2.68
CA LYS A 41 -12.02 19.31 -1.41
C LYS A 41 -13.10 18.92 -0.39
N ALA A 42 -12.76 17.97 0.46
CA ALA A 42 -13.46 17.65 1.68
C ALA A 42 -12.44 17.32 2.77
N ASP A 43 -12.66 17.80 3.98
CA ASP A 43 -11.90 17.37 5.15
C ASP A 43 -12.79 16.42 5.98
N ASP A 44 -12.23 15.31 6.45
CA ASP A 44 -12.93 14.43 7.38
C ASP A 44 -12.81 14.91 8.84
N SER A 45 -13.45 14.18 9.76
CA SER A 45 -13.48 14.53 11.18
C SER A 45 -12.11 14.54 11.85
N SER A 46 -11.11 13.85 11.28
CA SER A 46 -9.74 13.79 11.79
C SER A 46 -8.81 14.78 11.08
N GLY A 47 -9.35 15.66 10.23
CA GLY A 47 -8.61 16.68 9.51
C GLY A 47 -7.83 16.16 8.31
N ARG A 48 -8.14 14.95 7.81
CA ARG A 48 -7.53 14.45 6.57
C ARG A 48 -8.23 15.06 5.38
N GLU A 49 -7.43 15.52 4.42
CA GLU A 49 -7.92 16.07 3.16
C GLU A 49 -8.24 14.96 2.16
N HIS A 50 -9.41 15.08 1.52
CA HIS A 50 -9.91 14.19 0.48
C HIS A 50 -10.34 15.03 -0.73
N ILE A 51 -10.18 14.47 -1.93
CA ILE A 51 -10.52 15.15 -3.19
C ILE A 51 -11.52 14.31 -3.97
N LEU A 52 -12.69 14.87 -4.22
CA LEU A 52 -13.69 14.32 -5.13
C LEU A 52 -13.55 14.98 -6.51
N THR A 53 -13.17 14.19 -7.51
CA THR A 53 -13.24 14.59 -8.91
C THR A 53 -14.62 14.27 -9.45
N VAL A 54 -15.30 15.26 -10.02
CA VAL A 54 -16.63 15.16 -10.63
C VAL A 54 -16.50 15.54 -12.10
N LYS A 55 -16.89 14.63 -13.00
CA LYS A 55 -16.95 14.88 -14.44
C LYS A 55 -18.40 14.89 -14.91
N LEU A 56 -18.84 16.04 -15.39
CA LEU A 56 -20.16 16.24 -15.98
C LEU A 56 -20.17 15.67 -17.39
N LYS A 57 -21.13 14.78 -17.64
CA LYS A 57 -21.37 14.21 -18.96
C LYS A 57 -22.18 15.18 -19.83
N THR A 58 -22.19 14.94 -21.14
CA THR A 58 -22.89 15.80 -22.11
C THR A 58 -24.39 15.90 -21.87
N LYS A 59 -25.01 14.86 -21.29
CA LYS A 59 -26.45 14.80 -20.96
C LYS A 59 -26.76 15.16 -19.51
N HIS A 60 -25.83 15.78 -18.78
CA HIS A 60 -26.08 16.27 -17.43
C HIS A 60 -27.19 17.34 -17.42
N PRO A 61 -28.12 17.38 -16.44
CA PRO A 61 -28.21 16.54 -15.23
C PRO A 61 -29.01 15.23 -15.39
N THR A 62 -29.58 14.96 -16.57
CA THR A 62 -30.35 13.72 -16.82
C THR A 62 -29.49 12.47 -16.63
N GLU A 63 -28.23 12.54 -17.02
CA GLU A 63 -27.22 11.52 -16.74
C GLU A 63 -26.37 11.90 -15.53
N ALA A 64 -26.11 10.92 -14.65
CA ALA A 64 -25.27 11.11 -13.48
C ALA A 64 -23.82 11.47 -13.86
N PRO A 65 -23.18 12.37 -13.11
CA PRO A 65 -21.76 12.65 -13.32
C PRO A 65 -20.91 11.41 -12.99
N GLU A 66 -19.74 11.31 -13.62
CA GLU A 66 -18.71 10.35 -13.23
C GLU A 66 -17.92 10.93 -12.05
N CYS A 67 -17.81 10.16 -10.98
CA CYS A 67 -17.11 10.56 -9.76
C CYS A 67 -15.90 9.66 -9.50
N ALA A 68 -14.80 10.25 -9.06
CA ALA A 68 -13.60 9.53 -8.65
C ALA A 68 -12.97 10.20 -7.42
N ALA A 69 -12.49 9.38 -6.48
CA ALA A 69 -11.77 9.79 -5.28
C ALA A 69 -10.91 8.62 -4.79
N ASP A 70 -9.86 8.92 -4.04
CA ASP A 70 -9.00 7.91 -3.41
C ASP A 70 -9.70 7.35 -2.17
N VAL A 71 -10.66 6.45 -2.38
CA VAL A 71 -11.42 5.78 -1.31
C VAL A 71 -11.38 4.27 -1.51
N PRO A 72 -11.42 3.47 -0.43
CA PRO A 72 -11.25 2.02 -0.50
C PRO A 72 -12.53 1.27 -0.92
N VAL A 73 -13.61 2.01 -1.19
CA VAL A 73 -14.92 1.46 -1.58
C VAL A 73 -15.46 2.20 -2.81
N PRO A 74 -16.29 1.54 -3.65
CA PRO A 74 -16.89 2.20 -4.79
C PRO A 74 -17.74 3.43 -4.40
N LEU A 75 -17.65 4.50 -5.19
CA LEU A 75 -18.48 5.68 -5.03
C LEU A 75 -19.90 5.42 -5.55
N ALA A 76 -20.78 4.95 -4.65
CA ALA A 76 -22.18 4.67 -4.94
C ALA A 76 -23.07 5.85 -4.53
N PHE A 77 -23.06 6.93 -5.31
CA PHE A 77 -23.93 8.09 -5.05
C PHE A 77 -25.33 7.90 -5.64
N HIS A 78 -26.33 8.29 -4.88
CA HIS A 78 -27.69 8.44 -5.38
C HIS A 78 -27.78 9.72 -6.23
N TRP A 79 -28.16 9.56 -7.49
CA TRP A 79 -28.33 10.66 -8.42
C TRP A 79 -29.69 10.61 -9.11
N THR A 80 -30.36 11.76 -9.15
CA THR A 80 -31.54 12.05 -9.97
C THR A 80 -31.31 13.38 -10.70
N PRO A 81 -32.07 13.69 -11.77
CA PRO A 81 -31.95 14.98 -12.45
C PRO A 81 -32.23 16.21 -11.56
N GLN A 82 -32.82 16.00 -10.38
CA GLN A 82 -33.07 17.03 -9.35
C GLN A 82 -31.94 17.13 -8.32
N THR A 83 -31.01 16.18 -8.31
CA THR A 83 -29.86 16.18 -7.40
C THR A 83 -28.90 17.28 -7.80
N THR A 84 -28.37 18.00 -6.80
CA THR A 84 -27.41 19.10 -6.98
C THR A 84 -25.99 18.67 -6.63
N LEU A 85 -25.00 19.44 -7.08
CA LEU A 85 -23.60 19.22 -6.69
C LEU A 85 -23.40 19.36 -5.17
N THR A 86 -24.16 20.23 -4.50
CA THR A 86 -24.15 20.32 -3.03
C THR A 86 -24.63 19.01 -2.38
N GLN A 87 -25.71 18.41 -2.88
CA GLN A 87 -26.21 17.14 -2.35
C GLN A 87 -25.25 15.98 -2.63
N LEU A 88 -24.61 15.97 -3.81
CA LEU A 88 -23.57 15.00 -4.14
C LEU A 88 -22.35 15.13 -3.23
N HIS A 89 -21.88 16.35 -2.96
CA HIS A 89 -20.80 16.61 -2.01
C HIS A 89 -21.21 16.21 -0.57
N GLY A 90 -22.46 16.44 -0.18
CA GLY A 90 -23.01 15.96 1.09
C GLY A 90 -22.96 14.43 1.24
N GLN A 91 -23.32 13.69 0.19
CA GLN A 91 -23.18 12.23 0.16
C GLN A 91 -21.72 11.79 0.28
N PHE A 92 -20.79 12.52 -0.36
CA PHE A 92 -19.36 12.25 -0.22
C PHE A 92 -18.87 12.46 1.21
N LEU A 93 -19.25 13.55 1.88
CA LEU A 93 -18.91 13.80 3.28
C LEU A 93 -19.44 12.69 4.22
N GLN A 94 -20.64 12.18 3.96
CA GLN A 94 -21.20 11.05 4.71
C GLN A 94 -20.39 9.76 4.50
N LEU A 95 -19.95 9.50 3.26
CA LEU A 95 -19.06 8.39 2.97
C LEU A 95 -17.72 8.52 3.73
N LEU A 96 -17.09 9.70 3.69
CA LEU A 96 -15.84 9.94 4.43
C LEU A 96 -16.01 9.67 5.93
N GLN A 97 -17.12 10.14 6.51
CA GLN A 97 -17.42 9.92 7.93
C GLN A 97 -17.55 8.43 8.28
N SER A 98 -18.07 7.62 7.36
CA SER A 98 -18.19 6.16 7.56
C SER A 98 -16.85 5.42 7.47
N LEU A 99 -15.83 6.04 6.87
CA LEU A 99 -14.49 5.45 6.66
C LEU A 99 -13.44 5.99 7.65
N THR A 100 -13.81 6.89 8.56
CA THR A 100 -12.90 7.49 9.56
C THR A 100 -12.11 6.42 10.31
N GLU A 101 -12.78 5.40 10.86
CA GLU A 101 -12.13 4.35 11.65
C GLU A 101 -11.17 3.50 10.81
N PHE A 102 -11.49 3.27 9.53
CA PHE A 102 -10.61 2.58 8.61
C PHE A 102 -9.29 3.34 8.39
N TRP A 103 -9.37 4.66 8.17
CA TRP A 103 -8.16 5.46 8.02
C TRP A 103 -7.41 5.65 9.34
N ASP A 104 -8.08 5.70 10.48
CA ASP A 104 -7.41 5.77 11.79
C ASP A 104 -6.55 4.52 12.03
N VAL A 105 -7.05 3.33 11.67
CA VAL A 105 -6.30 2.06 11.73
C VAL A 105 -5.04 2.12 10.84
N LEU A 106 -5.21 2.55 9.58
CA LEU A 106 -4.09 2.62 8.64
C LEU A 106 -3.07 3.70 9.01
N ASP A 107 -3.52 4.87 9.49
CA ASP A 107 -2.64 5.95 9.96
C ASP A 107 -1.77 5.48 11.13
N GLU A 108 -2.32 4.69 12.06
CA GLU A 108 -1.53 4.09 13.15
C GLU A 108 -0.46 3.14 12.62
N ILE A 109 -0.83 2.23 11.72
CA ILE A 109 0.11 1.27 11.11
C ILE A 109 1.22 2.01 10.36
N ASP A 110 0.85 2.99 9.52
CA ASP A 110 1.78 3.78 8.71
C ASP A 110 2.75 4.60 9.57
N LEU A 111 2.28 5.08 10.73
CA LEU A 111 3.10 5.86 11.65
C LEU A 111 4.07 5.00 12.47
N LYS A 112 3.62 3.85 12.97
CA LYS A 112 4.34 3.08 14.00
C LYS A 112 5.19 1.93 13.44
N THR A 113 4.94 1.50 12.20
CA THR A 113 5.59 0.34 11.61
C THR A 113 6.44 0.68 10.39
N TRP A 114 7.30 -0.25 9.97
CA TRP A 114 8.00 -0.17 8.70
C TRP A 114 7.16 -0.80 7.58
N VAL A 115 6.30 0.01 6.96
CA VAL A 115 5.55 -0.36 5.75
C VAL A 115 6.49 -0.43 4.54
N LEU A 116 6.48 -1.59 3.88
CA LEU A 116 7.25 -1.88 2.67
C LEU A 116 6.45 -1.57 1.39
N GLU A 117 5.16 -1.92 1.39
CA GLU A 117 4.23 -1.74 0.28
C GLU A 117 2.81 -1.36 0.78
N PRO A 118 2.12 -0.42 0.11
CA PRO A 118 2.66 0.49 -0.91
C PRO A 118 3.70 1.46 -0.32
N GLU A 119 4.66 1.91 -1.12
CA GLU A 119 5.72 2.83 -0.66
C GLU A 119 5.15 4.21 -0.27
N LYS A 120 4.13 4.65 -0.99
CA LYS A 120 3.39 5.88 -0.77
C LYS A 120 1.91 5.51 -0.74
N PRO A 121 1.39 5.10 0.42
CA PRO A 121 0.00 4.71 0.51
C PRO A 121 -0.95 5.86 0.17
N SER A 122 -1.98 5.54 -0.60
CA SER A 122 -3.14 6.38 -0.86
C SER A 122 -4.28 6.03 0.10
N ARG A 123 -5.33 6.85 0.10
CA ARG A 123 -6.53 6.62 0.93
C ARG A 123 -7.42 5.48 0.40
N SER A 124 -7.18 4.99 -0.82
CA SER A 124 -7.79 3.78 -1.37
C SER A 124 -7.06 2.48 -1.04
N ASP A 125 -5.80 2.54 -0.58
CA ASP A 125 -5.01 1.34 -0.31
C ASP A 125 -5.40 0.71 1.04
N ALA A 126 -6.11 -0.42 0.99
CA ALA A 126 -6.53 -1.18 2.17
C ALA A 126 -5.47 -2.16 2.71
N MET A 127 -4.43 -2.44 1.92
CA MET A 127 -3.38 -3.39 2.26
C MET A 127 -2.09 -2.69 2.68
N ARG A 128 -1.41 -3.25 3.68
CA ARG A 128 -0.04 -2.89 4.09
C ARG A 128 0.81 -4.14 4.18
N ARG A 129 1.95 -4.14 3.50
CA ARG A 129 3.02 -5.11 3.72
C ARG A 129 3.99 -4.54 4.75
N ILE A 130 3.99 -5.09 5.94
CA ILE A 130 4.74 -4.59 7.09
C ILE A 130 5.96 -5.49 7.30
N ALA A 131 7.13 -4.89 7.50
CA ALA A 131 8.34 -5.62 7.84
C ALA A 131 8.23 -6.24 9.23
N ILE A 132 8.70 -7.48 9.40
CA ILE A 132 8.83 -8.12 10.72
C ILE A 132 10.30 -8.19 11.14
N GLY A 133 11.18 -8.63 10.25
CA GLY A 133 12.59 -8.92 10.52
C GLY A 133 13.01 -10.26 9.91
N ASN A 134 14.30 -10.59 9.91
CA ASN A 134 14.82 -11.88 9.42
C ASN A 134 14.33 -12.26 8.00
N ASN A 135 14.29 -11.29 7.07
CA ASN A 135 13.74 -11.45 5.71
C ASN A 135 12.26 -11.91 5.67
N ALA A 136 11.51 -11.65 6.74
CA ALA A 136 10.07 -11.88 6.82
C ALA A 136 9.27 -10.57 6.89
N SER A 137 8.04 -10.64 6.38
CA SER A 137 7.05 -9.58 6.36
C SER A 137 5.65 -10.16 6.46
N ILE A 138 4.66 -9.33 6.81
CA ILE A 138 3.25 -9.69 6.82
C ILE A 138 2.49 -8.72 5.92
N LYS A 139 1.64 -9.25 5.03
CA LYS A 139 0.61 -8.46 4.37
C LYS A 139 -0.64 -8.47 5.23
N VAL A 140 -1.16 -7.28 5.53
CA VAL A 140 -2.36 -7.05 6.31
C VAL A 140 -3.34 -6.30 5.42
N GLU A 141 -4.51 -6.87 5.15
CA GLU A 141 -5.58 -6.24 4.38
C GLU A 141 -6.78 -5.95 5.29
N VAL A 142 -7.03 -4.65 5.50
CA VAL A 142 -8.07 -4.15 6.41
C VAL A 142 -9.38 -4.00 5.66
N ASP A 143 -10.46 -4.59 6.16
CA ASP A 143 -11.80 -4.39 5.59
C ASP A 143 -12.28 -2.95 5.89
N PRO A 144 -12.55 -2.11 4.87
CA PRO A 144 -13.02 -0.74 5.07
C PRO A 144 -14.35 -0.62 5.82
N LYS A 145 -15.19 -1.66 5.79
CA LYS A 145 -16.49 -1.68 6.47
C LYS A 145 -16.39 -2.19 7.90
N HIS A 146 -15.36 -2.97 8.20
CA HIS A 146 -15.15 -3.62 9.50
C HIS A 146 -13.68 -3.51 9.95
N PRO A 147 -13.12 -2.29 10.06
CA PRO A 147 -11.68 -2.08 10.12
C PRO A 147 -11.00 -2.57 11.40
N LYS A 148 -11.75 -2.81 12.47
CA LYS A 148 -11.24 -3.37 13.74
C LYS A 148 -11.38 -4.88 13.88
N MET A 149 -11.99 -5.55 12.90
CA MET A 149 -12.04 -7.02 12.87
C MET A 149 -10.67 -7.60 12.48
N LEU A 150 -10.47 -8.90 12.73
CA LEU A 150 -9.26 -9.61 12.32
C LEU A 150 -9.06 -9.45 10.79
N PRO A 151 -8.00 -8.78 10.34
CA PRO A 151 -7.75 -8.55 8.92
C PRO A 151 -7.24 -9.83 8.24
N GLU A 152 -7.30 -9.87 6.90
CA GLU A 152 -6.60 -10.91 6.16
C GLU A 152 -5.09 -10.74 6.33
N CYS A 153 -4.42 -11.80 6.78
CA CYS A 153 -3.01 -11.79 7.12
C CYS A 153 -2.25 -12.83 6.29
N CYS A 154 -1.22 -12.41 5.56
CA CYS A 154 -0.35 -13.30 4.79
C CYS A 154 1.13 -13.09 5.17
N LEU A 155 1.71 -14.06 5.87
CA LEU A 155 3.13 -14.08 6.23
C LEU A 155 4.00 -14.50 5.02
N LEU A 156 5.04 -13.72 4.75
CA LEU A 156 5.96 -13.89 3.63
C LEU A 156 7.40 -13.94 4.13
N GLY A 157 8.14 -14.97 3.75
CA GLY A 157 9.52 -15.21 4.17
C GLY A 157 9.91 -16.67 3.96
N ALA A 158 11.12 -17.05 4.38
CA ALA A 158 11.53 -18.45 4.38
C ALA A 158 10.65 -19.26 5.35
N GLU A 159 10.28 -20.50 4.98
CA GLU A 159 9.27 -21.27 5.73
C GLU A 159 9.63 -21.40 7.22
N HIS A 160 10.89 -21.74 7.53
CA HIS A 160 11.37 -21.87 8.91
C HIS A 160 11.27 -20.59 9.75
N VAL A 161 11.16 -19.41 9.11
CA VAL A 161 10.94 -18.11 9.79
C VAL A 161 9.45 -17.84 9.97
N VAL A 162 8.62 -18.14 8.98
CA VAL A 162 7.19 -17.80 8.99
C VAL A 162 6.31 -18.85 9.67
N THR A 163 6.69 -20.13 9.70
CA THR A 163 5.88 -21.18 10.36
C THR A 163 5.64 -20.87 11.85
N PRO A 164 6.66 -20.51 12.66
CA PRO A 164 6.42 -20.20 14.07
C PRO A 164 5.51 -18.97 14.27
N LEU A 165 5.63 -17.96 13.40
CA LEU A 165 4.77 -16.77 13.43
C LEU A 165 3.31 -17.12 13.07
N ARG A 166 3.13 -18.02 12.09
CA ARG A 166 1.82 -18.52 11.68
C ARG A 166 1.15 -19.31 12.80
N ASP A 167 1.92 -20.16 13.48
CA ASP A 167 1.43 -20.96 14.61
C ASP A 167 0.97 -20.06 15.75
N LYS A 168 1.74 -19.01 16.09
CA LYS A 168 1.35 -18.00 17.09
C LYS A 168 0.07 -17.25 16.69
N LEU A 169 0.01 -16.73 15.47
CA LEU A 169 -1.17 -16.02 14.97
C LEU A 169 -2.43 -16.91 15.07
N ASN A 170 -2.33 -18.17 14.66
CA ASN A 170 -3.44 -19.13 14.72
C ASN A 170 -3.81 -19.51 16.15
N ALA A 171 -2.83 -19.68 17.04
CA ALA A 171 -3.07 -19.98 18.44
C ALA A 171 -3.77 -18.81 19.15
N ASN A 172 -3.40 -17.57 18.82
CA ASN A 172 -3.81 -16.37 19.54
C ASN A 172 -4.95 -15.59 18.85
N MET A 173 -5.42 -15.98 17.66
CA MET A 173 -6.48 -15.24 16.95
C MET A 173 -7.78 -15.07 17.74
N HIS A 174 -8.07 -15.99 18.66
CA HIS A 174 -9.25 -15.94 19.53
C HIS A 174 -9.19 -14.83 20.59
N LEU A 175 -8.00 -14.27 20.83
CA LEU A 175 -7.77 -13.14 21.74
C LEU A 175 -8.01 -11.79 21.07
N TRP A 176 -8.33 -11.76 19.76
CA TRP A 176 -8.55 -10.54 19.02
C TRP A 176 -9.68 -9.71 19.65
N ASN A 177 -9.36 -8.50 20.08
CA ASN A 177 -10.29 -7.61 20.74
C ASN A 177 -10.55 -6.36 19.88
N PRO A 178 -11.75 -6.19 19.30
CA PRO A 178 -12.12 -4.99 18.53
C PRO A 178 -12.10 -3.68 19.32
N GLU A 179 -12.03 -3.72 20.65
CA GLU A 179 -11.84 -2.52 21.48
C GLU A 179 -10.37 -2.07 21.53
N CYS A 180 -9.43 -2.96 21.19
CA CYS A 180 -8.02 -2.66 21.04
C CYS A 180 -7.69 -2.26 19.60
N SER A 181 -6.58 -1.56 19.40
CA SER A 181 -6.16 -1.21 18.05
C SER A 181 -5.69 -2.45 17.27
N VAL A 182 -5.85 -2.42 15.95
CA VAL A 182 -5.42 -3.53 15.06
C VAL A 182 -3.94 -3.80 15.23
N LEU A 183 -3.11 -2.76 15.34
CA LEU A 183 -1.67 -2.93 15.56
C LEU A 183 -1.36 -3.62 16.89
N SER A 184 -2.05 -3.24 17.97
CA SER A 184 -1.89 -3.91 19.28
C SER A 184 -2.27 -5.38 19.20
N ASN A 185 -3.44 -5.69 18.63
CA ASN A 185 -3.88 -7.08 18.46
C ASN A 185 -2.88 -7.89 17.62
N LEU A 186 -2.31 -7.32 16.55
CA LEU A 186 -1.30 -7.99 15.74
C LEU A 186 -0.01 -8.25 16.52
N CYS A 187 0.47 -7.29 17.32
CA CYS A 187 1.62 -7.49 18.20
C CYS A 187 1.38 -8.63 19.20
N ASP A 188 0.21 -8.65 19.84
CA ASP A 188 -0.16 -9.65 20.83
C ASP A 188 -0.33 -11.03 20.19
N ALA A 189 -1.02 -11.11 19.05
CA ALA A 189 -1.26 -12.37 18.36
C ALA A 189 0.02 -13.02 17.82
N LEU A 190 0.94 -12.21 17.29
CA LEU A 190 2.24 -12.68 16.78
C LEU A 190 3.31 -12.78 17.88
N GLU A 191 3.05 -12.21 19.06
CA GLU A 191 4.01 -12.04 20.16
C GLU A 191 5.32 -11.38 19.70
N ILE A 192 5.20 -10.30 18.94
CA ILE A 192 6.33 -9.52 18.43
C ILE A 192 6.13 -8.03 18.67
N GLN A 193 7.20 -7.27 18.48
CA GLN A 193 7.12 -5.84 18.26
C GLN A 193 7.48 -5.55 16.80
N PHE A 194 6.61 -4.85 16.09
CA PHE A 194 6.91 -4.44 14.72
C PHE A 194 8.06 -3.42 14.72
N PRO A 195 9.05 -3.57 13.82
CA PRO A 195 10.09 -2.57 13.65
C PRO A 195 9.48 -1.27 13.12
N SER A 196 9.89 -0.15 13.70
CA SER A 196 9.60 1.18 13.15
C SER A 196 10.57 1.52 12.02
N ARG A 197 10.14 2.40 11.10
CA ARG A 197 10.98 2.81 9.97
C ARG A 197 12.27 3.50 10.48
N PRO A 198 13.48 3.06 10.06
CA PRO A 198 14.71 3.70 10.50
C PRO A 198 14.78 5.17 10.04
N HIS A 199 14.94 6.09 11.00
CA HIS A 199 15.08 7.52 10.77
C HIS A 199 16.49 7.92 10.29
N THR A 200 17.03 7.31 9.24
CA THR A 200 18.34 7.70 8.72
C THR A 200 18.40 7.68 7.19
N LYS A 201 18.39 8.87 6.59
CA LYS A 201 18.68 9.13 5.16
C LYS A 201 20.15 8.84 4.77
N LYS A 202 20.91 8.07 5.55
CA LYS A 202 22.34 7.79 5.31
C LYS A 202 22.66 6.34 5.67
N LEU A 203 22.33 5.39 4.79
CA LEU A 203 23.03 4.11 4.77
C LEU A 203 22.87 3.34 3.44
N PHE A 204 23.04 3.98 2.28
CA PHE A 204 23.17 3.23 1.01
C PHE A 204 24.18 3.86 0.06
N GLN A 205 25.34 4.26 0.58
CA GLN A 205 26.52 4.46 -0.24
C GLN A 205 27.68 3.69 0.37
N HIS A 206 28.11 2.66 -0.35
CA HIS A 206 29.34 1.91 -0.20
C HIS A 206 29.57 1.17 1.13
N VAL A 207 29.09 -0.07 1.21
CA VAL A 207 29.84 -1.14 1.88
C VAL A 207 30.14 -2.23 0.87
N VAL A 208 31.18 -2.00 0.07
CA VAL A 208 31.89 -3.09 -0.59
C VAL A 208 32.52 -3.91 0.53
N LYS A 209 31.97 -5.11 0.81
CA LYS A 209 32.61 -6.08 1.72
C LYS A 209 33.99 -6.42 1.15
N LYS A 210 35.07 -5.93 1.76
CA LYS A 210 36.41 -6.51 1.57
C LYS A 210 36.56 -7.73 2.49
N PRO A 211 37.24 -8.80 2.06
CA PRO A 211 37.49 -9.96 2.90
C PRO A 211 38.60 -9.68 3.93
N HIS A 212 38.44 -10.28 5.11
CA HIS A 212 39.36 -10.48 6.25
C HIS A 212 40.79 -9.90 6.17
N ASN A 213 41.23 -9.14 7.21
CA ASN A 213 42.12 -9.63 8.28
C ASN A 213 42.43 -8.55 9.35
N SER A 214 42.76 -9.02 10.56
CA SER A 214 43.56 -8.37 11.63
C SER A 214 42.89 -7.48 12.70
N GLN A 215 43.28 -7.77 13.95
CA GLN A 215 42.83 -7.30 15.27
C GLN A 215 43.13 -5.82 15.57
N SER A 216 42.25 -5.15 16.32
CA SER A 216 42.60 -4.25 17.44
C SER A 216 41.34 -3.76 18.19
N GLU A 217 41.49 -3.59 19.50
CA GLU A 217 40.45 -3.34 20.51
C GLU A 217 39.88 -1.90 20.54
N GLN A 218 38.76 -1.78 21.26
CA GLN A 218 37.75 -0.72 21.51
C GLN A 218 38.25 0.70 21.96
N PRO A 219 37.41 1.79 21.99
CA PRO A 219 36.14 1.84 22.77
C PRO A 219 34.97 2.74 22.31
N ASP A 220 33.80 2.39 22.88
CA ASP A 220 32.63 3.19 23.27
C ASP A 220 32.19 4.42 22.45
N SER A 221 31.27 4.17 21.52
CA SER A 221 30.21 5.12 21.18
C SER A 221 28.95 4.34 20.84
N ALA A 222 27.84 4.67 21.51
CA ALA A 222 26.51 4.11 21.37
C ALA A 222 26.27 3.40 20.03
N ARG A 223 26.39 2.06 20.04
CA ARG A 223 25.83 1.23 18.99
C ARG A 223 24.32 1.44 19.04
N LEU A 224 23.82 2.35 18.19
CA LEU A 224 22.45 2.26 17.73
C LEU A 224 22.32 0.85 17.15
N TYR A 225 21.66 -0.02 17.90
CA TYR A 225 21.35 -1.36 17.48
C TYR A 225 20.37 -1.24 16.31
N CYS A 226 20.89 -1.20 15.08
CA CYS A 226 20.07 -1.54 13.93
C CYS A 226 19.71 -3.02 14.11
N PRO A 227 18.44 -3.39 14.29
CA PRO A 227 18.06 -4.79 14.31
C PRO A 227 18.60 -5.42 13.03
N GLU A 228 19.34 -6.51 13.20
CA GLU A 228 20.15 -7.14 12.17
C GLU A 228 19.37 -7.22 10.85
N SER A 229 19.94 -6.51 9.89
CA SER A 229 19.58 -6.37 8.49
C SER A 229 18.50 -7.33 7.98
N LEU A 230 17.30 -6.80 7.73
CA LEU A 230 16.62 -7.19 6.49
C LEU A 230 17.66 -6.98 5.37
N SER A 231 18.21 -8.06 4.83
CA SER A 231 19.06 -7.99 3.64
C SER A 231 18.12 -7.72 2.47
N VAL A 232 17.64 -6.48 2.38
CA VAL A 232 16.52 -6.05 1.55
C VAL A 232 16.78 -6.19 0.05
N GLU A 233 18.03 -6.35 -0.39
CA GLU A 233 18.36 -6.38 -1.80
C GLU A 233 18.13 -7.77 -2.42
N CYS A 234 17.59 -7.77 -3.64
CA CYS A 234 17.48 -8.99 -4.44
C CYS A 234 18.87 -9.57 -4.72
N GLY A 235 19.04 -10.88 -4.52
CA GLY A 235 20.30 -11.59 -4.81
C GLY A 235 20.65 -11.72 -6.29
N ILE A 236 19.92 -11.08 -7.21
CA ILE A 236 20.20 -11.09 -8.65
C ILE A 236 20.47 -9.67 -9.15
N CYS A 237 19.53 -8.73 -8.92
CA CYS A 237 19.68 -7.36 -9.40
C CYS A 237 20.32 -6.41 -8.38
N TYR A 238 20.58 -6.87 -7.15
CA TYR A 238 21.17 -6.10 -6.05
C TYR A 238 20.42 -4.79 -5.74
N SER A 239 19.13 -4.76 -6.05
CA SER A 239 18.24 -3.64 -5.71
C SER A 239 17.14 -4.11 -4.77
N PHE A 240 16.72 -3.23 -3.87
CA PHE A 240 15.49 -3.42 -3.09
C PHE A 240 14.23 -3.16 -3.91
N ARG A 241 14.27 -2.22 -4.86
CA ARG A 241 13.11 -1.89 -5.72
C ARG A 241 13.44 -2.08 -7.19
N LEU A 242 12.58 -2.82 -7.89
CA LEU A 242 12.58 -2.95 -9.34
C LEU A 242 11.15 -2.65 -9.82
N GLU A 243 10.96 -1.52 -10.52
CA GLU A 243 9.64 -1.10 -11.01
C GLU A 243 8.55 -1.12 -9.91
N SER A 244 8.89 -0.59 -8.72
CA SER A 244 8.06 -0.57 -7.50
C SER A 244 7.87 -1.93 -6.78
N ARG A 245 8.32 -3.05 -7.36
CA ARG A 245 8.30 -4.37 -6.69
C ARG A 245 9.47 -4.54 -5.75
N ILE A 246 9.27 -5.30 -4.67
CA ILE A 246 10.32 -5.68 -3.73
C ILE A 246 10.55 -7.19 -3.69
N PRO A 247 11.69 -7.66 -3.19
CA PRO A 247 11.94 -9.09 -3.05
C PRO A 247 10.92 -9.77 -2.14
N ASP A 248 10.23 -10.77 -2.67
CA ASP A 248 9.20 -11.54 -1.96
C ASP A 248 9.44 -13.05 -2.06
N GLN A 249 10.41 -13.48 -2.87
CA GLN A 249 10.83 -14.87 -2.98
C GLN A 249 12.08 -15.09 -2.15
N VAL A 250 11.96 -15.82 -1.04
CA VAL A 250 13.09 -16.07 -0.13
C VAL A 250 13.53 -17.52 -0.25
N CYS A 251 14.85 -17.74 -0.31
CA CYS A 251 15.40 -19.09 -0.27
C CYS A 251 15.05 -19.79 1.05
N ASN A 252 14.55 -21.02 0.97
CA ASN A 252 14.14 -21.79 2.15
C ASN A 252 15.29 -22.47 2.91
N ASP A 253 16.51 -22.55 2.36
CA ASP A 253 17.66 -23.09 3.12
C ASP A 253 17.98 -22.12 4.29
N PRO A 254 17.93 -22.58 5.55
CA PRO A 254 18.16 -21.73 6.73
C PRO A 254 19.53 -21.06 6.79
N ARG A 255 20.52 -21.56 6.05
CA ARG A 255 21.85 -20.96 5.94
C ARG A 255 21.97 -19.97 4.79
N CYS A 256 20.93 -19.85 3.95
CA CYS A 256 20.90 -18.96 2.81
C CYS A 256 19.95 -17.78 3.06
N GLY A 257 18.64 -18.02 3.10
CA GLY A 257 17.64 -16.97 3.32
C GLY A 257 17.68 -15.81 2.31
N GLN A 258 18.38 -15.95 1.17
CA GLN A 258 18.56 -14.87 0.20
C GLN A 258 17.21 -14.52 -0.44
N PRO A 259 16.79 -13.23 -0.42
CA PRO A 259 15.58 -12.80 -1.09
C PRO A 259 15.82 -12.44 -2.57
N PHE A 260 14.79 -12.60 -3.39
CA PHE A 260 14.77 -12.30 -4.80
C PHE A 260 13.44 -11.64 -5.19
N HIS A 261 13.47 -10.72 -6.16
CA HIS A 261 12.24 -10.35 -6.86
C HIS A 261 11.70 -11.56 -7.62
N GLN A 262 10.38 -11.70 -7.65
CA GLN A 262 9.71 -12.73 -8.45
C GLN A 262 10.19 -12.72 -9.91
N ASP A 263 10.28 -11.55 -10.55
CA ASP A 263 10.67 -11.43 -11.96
C ASP A 263 12.14 -11.79 -12.19
N CYS A 264 13.05 -11.30 -11.33
CA CYS A 264 14.46 -11.64 -11.39
C CYS A 264 14.67 -13.16 -11.27
N LEU A 265 14.02 -13.78 -10.29
CA LEU A 265 14.15 -15.20 -10.06
C LEU A 265 13.51 -16.02 -11.19
N TYR A 266 12.35 -15.61 -11.70
CA TYR A 266 11.71 -16.24 -12.85
C TYR A 266 12.61 -16.23 -14.07
N GLN A 267 13.16 -15.06 -14.42
CA GLN A 267 14.05 -14.88 -15.57
C GLN A 267 15.32 -15.72 -15.44
N TRP A 268 15.88 -15.82 -14.23
CA TRP A 268 17.03 -16.69 -13.97
C TRP A 268 16.68 -18.16 -14.15
N LEU A 269 15.63 -18.66 -13.49
CA LEU A 269 15.27 -20.07 -13.51
C LEU A 269 14.92 -20.55 -14.92
N ARG A 270 14.16 -19.78 -15.70
CA ARG A 270 13.80 -20.19 -17.07
C ARG A 270 14.98 -20.31 -18.04
N ALA A 271 16.15 -19.75 -17.70
CA ALA A 271 17.37 -19.88 -18.49
C ALA A 271 18.17 -21.17 -18.19
N LEU A 272 17.81 -21.91 -17.13
CA LEU A 272 18.53 -23.10 -16.70
C LEU A 272 17.90 -24.39 -17.27
N PRO A 273 18.69 -25.31 -17.86
CA PRO A 273 18.19 -26.61 -18.33
C PRO A 273 17.67 -27.54 -17.21
N SER A 274 18.13 -27.34 -15.98
CA SER A 274 17.74 -28.13 -14.80
C SER A 274 16.37 -27.74 -14.25
N THR A 275 15.83 -26.60 -14.67
CA THR A 275 14.52 -26.10 -14.24
C THR A 275 13.41 -27.06 -14.64
N ARG A 276 12.46 -27.24 -13.74
CA ARG A 276 11.21 -27.98 -13.98
C ARG A 276 10.04 -27.03 -13.83
N GLN A 277 9.02 -27.19 -14.65
CA GLN A 277 7.78 -26.43 -14.54
C GLN A 277 6.62 -27.41 -14.43
N SER A 278 5.72 -27.15 -13.49
CA SER A 278 4.44 -27.84 -13.37
C SER A 278 3.34 -26.79 -13.21
N PHE A 279 2.42 -26.73 -14.18
CA PHE A 279 1.41 -25.67 -14.28
C PHE A 279 2.06 -24.28 -14.18
N ASN A 280 1.59 -23.48 -13.22
CA ASN A 280 2.07 -22.13 -12.91
C ASN A 280 3.16 -22.15 -11.84
N ILE A 281 3.88 -23.27 -11.64
CA ILE A 281 4.92 -23.37 -10.63
C ILE A 281 6.24 -23.77 -11.29
N VAL A 282 7.26 -22.93 -11.10
CA VAL A 282 8.64 -23.20 -11.52
C VAL A 282 9.45 -23.70 -10.34
N PHE A 283 10.22 -24.76 -10.58
CA PHE A 283 11.11 -25.41 -9.61
C PHE A 283 12.55 -25.34 -10.11
N GLY A 284 13.45 -24.92 -9.24
CA GLY A 284 14.89 -24.97 -9.51
C GLY A 284 15.74 -24.73 -8.28
N GLU A 285 17.04 -24.62 -8.53
CA GLU A 285 18.06 -24.38 -7.51
C GLU A 285 18.20 -22.88 -7.22
N CYS A 286 18.55 -22.57 -5.96
CA CYS A 286 18.85 -21.20 -5.58
C CYS A 286 20.10 -20.66 -6.29
N PRO A 287 20.03 -19.47 -6.93
CA PRO A 287 21.19 -18.84 -7.57
C PRO A 287 22.37 -18.58 -6.61
N TYR A 288 22.08 -18.49 -5.31
CA TYR A 288 23.07 -18.18 -4.29
C TYR A 288 23.71 -19.42 -3.66
N CYS A 289 22.91 -20.36 -3.16
CA CYS A 289 23.42 -21.52 -2.41
C CYS A 289 23.39 -22.84 -3.19
N SER A 290 22.86 -22.84 -4.43
CA SER A 290 22.71 -24.04 -5.26
C SER A 290 21.94 -25.19 -4.59
N LYS A 291 21.08 -24.88 -3.60
CA LYS A 291 20.19 -25.87 -2.98
C LYS A 291 18.80 -25.82 -3.60
N CYS A 292 18.21 -27.01 -3.79
CA CYS A 292 16.85 -27.18 -4.28
C CYS A 292 15.84 -26.74 -3.24
N PHE A 293 14.91 -25.85 -3.61
CA PHE A 293 13.48 -25.81 -3.21
C PHE A 293 12.79 -24.49 -3.62
N LEU A 294 13.27 -23.78 -4.65
CA LEU A 294 12.61 -22.52 -5.02
C LEU A 294 11.32 -22.84 -5.80
N LYS A 295 10.19 -22.64 -5.12
CA LYS A 295 8.84 -22.69 -5.69
C LYS A 295 8.48 -21.27 -6.11
N LEU A 296 8.41 -21.00 -7.41
CA LEU A 296 7.93 -19.72 -7.91
C LEU A 296 6.53 -19.88 -8.50
N LEU A 297 5.55 -19.18 -7.96
CA LEU A 297 4.26 -19.04 -8.64
C LEU A 297 4.45 -18.10 -9.84
N GLN A 298 4.39 -18.66 -11.04
CA GLN A 298 4.21 -17.90 -12.26
C GLN A 298 2.79 -17.35 -12.25
N PHE A 299 2.58 -16.19 -11.63
CA PHE A 299 1.42 -15.39 -12.01
C PHE A 299 1.58 -15.10 -13.50
N LEU A 300 0.60 -15.51 -14.30
CA LEU A 300 0.49 -15.01 -15.65
C LEU A 300 0.59 -13.49 -15.51
N ILE A 301 1.60 -12.90 -16.15
CA ILE A 301 1.60 -11.47 -16.46
C ILE A 301 0.49 -11.30 -17.49
N THR A 302 -0.76 -11.47 -17.08
CA THR A 302 -1.88 -10.85 -17.76
C THR A 302 -1.83 -9.41 -17.32
N SER A 303 -1.27 -8.59 -18.20
CA SER A 303 -1.76 -7.25 -18.51
C SER A 303 -3.27 -7.13 -18.20
N VAL A 304 -3.62 -6.78 -16.97
CA VAL A 304 -4.98 -6.35 -16.58
C VAL A 304 -4.98 -4.87 -16.16
N TRP A 305 -3.90 -4.15 -16.45
CA TRP A 305 -3.79 -2.69 -16.25
C TRP A 305 -3.93 -1.85 -17.54
N GLU A 306 -4.42 -2.42 -18.64
CA GLU A 306 -4.60 -1.68 -19.92
C GLU A 306 -6.00 -1.78 -20.56
N THR A 307 -7.02 -2.32 -19.88
CA THR A 307 -8.41 -2.32 -20.39
C THR A 307 -9.41 -1.66 -19.45
N ARG A 308 -9.02 -0.51 -18.88
CA ARG A 308 -9.95 0.50 -18.32
C ARG A 308 -9.70 1.89 -18.92
N LEU A 309 -9.44 1.95 -20.21
CA LEU A 309 -9.59 3.15 -21.05
C LEU A 309 -10.03 2.71 -22.45
N SER A 310 -11.31 2.33 -22.55
CA SER A 310 -12.07 2.28 -23.81
C SER A 310 -13.55 2.37 -23.47
#